data_AF-A0A2D8HL50-F1
#
_entry.id   AF-A0A2D8HL50-F1
#
_cell.length_a   1.000
_cell.length_b   1.000
_cell.length_c   1.000
_cell.angle_alpha   90.00
_cell.angle_beta   90.00
_cell.angle_gamma   90.00
#
_symmetry.space_group_name_H-M   'P 1'
#
loop_
_entity.id
_entity.type
_entity.pdbx_description
1 polymer ?
#
loop_
_entity_poly.entity_id
_entity_poly.type
_entity_poly.pdbx_seq_one_letter_code
_entity_poly.pdbx_strand_id
1 'polypeptide(L)'
;MSEFYNFKNLGVLFVDDNKSMQMFMRSLLLSMNIVNIRACNDTETCLEMMAEEPPDIVITDLLFRQCDGLDLIRRIRQAEDGVDRYTPVLVITGQTNMSDVLAARDAGATEFLAKPVSVGSLHDRLVWMVENPRPFIKASGFVGPDRRRAMRGYEGMERRK
;
A
#
# COMPACT_ATOMS: atom_id res chain seq x y z
N MET A 1 -8.12 -12.52 -21.75
CA MET A 1 -7.54 -13.58 -20.91
C MET A 1 -6.31 -12.96 -20.29
N SER A 2 -6.23 -12.83 -18.96
CA SER A 2 -5.00 -12.37 -18.33
C SER A 2 -3.94 -13.46 -18.45
N GLU A 3 -2.68 -13.07 -18.65
CA GLU A 3 -1.57 -13.94 -18.32
C GLU A 3 -1.61 -14.22 -16.81
N PHE A 4 -1.21 -15.42 -16.39
CA PHE A 4 -1.23 -15.78 -14.97
C PHE A 4 -0.09 -15.07 -14.25
N TYR A 5 -0.39 -13.97 -13.56
CA TYR A 5 0.58 -13.22 -12.77
C TYR A 5 1.24 -14.11 -11.72
N ASN A 6 2.54 -14.34 -11.88
CA ASN A 6 3.31 -15.23 -11.02
C ASN A 6 3.90 -14.47 -9.83
N PHE A 7 3.11 -14.32 -8.76
CA PHE A 7 3.53 -13.63 -7.54
C PHE A 7 4.49 -14.44 -6.64
N LYS A 8 5.06 -15.57 -7.10
CA LYS A 8 5.89 -16.47 -6.29
C LYS A 8 7.06 -15.77 -5.59
N ASN A 9 7.69 -14.81 -6.26
CA ASN A 9 8.88 -14.12 -5.74
C ASN A 9 8.53 -12.82 -4.98
N LEU A 10 7.25 -12.45 -4.86
CA LEU A 10 6.82 -11.19 -4.26
C LEU A 10 7.08 -11.17 -2.75
N GLY A 11 7.92 -10.25 -2.28
CA GLY A 11 8.14 -9.95 -0.87
C GLY A 11 7.03 -9.07 -0.30
N VAL A 12 6.22 -9.63 0.61
CA VAL A 12 5.10 -8.94 1.25
C VAL A 12 5.37 -8.75 2.74
N LEU A 13 5.29 -7.51 3.21
CA LEU A 13 5.25 -7.18 4.64
C LEU A 13 3.83 -6.74 5.03
N PHE A 14 3.18 -7.48 5.93
CA PHE A 14 1.82 -7.20 6.39
C PHE A 14 1.78 -6.57 7.80
N VAL A 15 1.04 -5.48 7.97
CA VAL A 15 0.95 -4.71 9.23
C VAL A 15 -0.50 -4.62 9.71
N ASP A 16 -0.82 -5.39 10.74
CA ASP A 16 -2.14 -5.46 11.41
C ASP A 16 -1.90 -6.08 12.79
N ASP A 17 -2.52 -5.54 13.85
CA ASP A 17 -2.29 -6.00 15.22
C ASP A 17 -3.12 -7.25 15.59
N ASN A 18 -4.11 -7.58 14.76
CA ASN A 18 -4.93 -8.75 14.97
C ASN A 18 -4.27 -9.99 14.35
N LYS A 19 -3.70 -10.85 15.20
CA LYS A 19 -3.09 -12.13 14.79
C LYS A 19 -4.00 -13.02 13.94
N SER A 20 -5.32 -12.97 14.14
CA SER A 20 -6.27 -13.71 13.30
C SER A 20 -6.37 -13.12 11.88
N MET A 21 -6.27 -11.80 11.74
CA MET A 21 -6.18 -11.14 10.44
C MET A 21 -4.82 -11.41 9.76
N GLN A 22 -3.72 -11.42 10.51
CA GLN A 22 -2.41 -11.85 9.99
C GLN A 22 -2.44 -13.28 9.44
N MET A 23 -3.01 -14.24 10.19
CA MET A 23 -3.16 -15.62 9.72
C MET A 23 -4.07 -15.71 8.49
N PHE A 24 -5.20 -15.00 8.48
CA PHE A 24 -6.11 -14.94 7.33
C PHE A 24 -5.44 -14.37 6.08
N MET A 25 -4.76 -13.23 6.19
CA MET A 25 -4.02 -12.63 5.07
C MET A 25 -2.89 -13.53 4.59
N ARG A 26 -2.15 -14.19 5.49
CA ARG A 26 -1.15 -15.19 5.11
C ARG A 26 -1.77 -16.33 4.30
N SER A 27 -2.95 -16.83 4.69
CA SER A 27 -3.67 -17.86 3.94
C SER A 27 -4.11 -17.39 2.55
N LEU A 28 -4.62 -16.15 2.42
CA LEU A 28 -4.97 -15.57 1.11
C LEU A 28 -3.72 -15.43 0.22
N LEU A 29 -2.64 -14.85 0.73
CA LEU A 29 -1.39 -14.62 -0.01
C LEU A 29 -0.77 -15.95 -0.48
N LEU A 30 -0.70 -16.97 0.39
CA LEU A 30 -0.24 -18.32 0.04
C LEU A 30 -1.08 -18.96 -1.08
N SER A 31 -2.40 -18.72 -1.10
CA SER A 31 -3.28 -19.25 -2.17
C SER A 31 -3.01 -18.62 -3.55
N MET A 32 -2.31 -17.47 -3.59
CA MET A 32 -1.81 -16.82 -4.81
C MET A 32 -0.33 -17.17 -5.10
N ASN A 33 0.20 -18.21 -4.44
CA ASN A 33 1.60 -18.65 -4.48
C ASN A 33 2.64 -17.66 -3.90
N ILE A 34 2.23 -16.58 -3.24
CA ILE A 34 3.15 -15.66 -2.54
C ILE A 34 3.73 -16.40 -1.33
N VAL A 35 5.05 -16.58 -1.27
CA VAL A 35 5.70 -17.32 -0.18
C VAL A 35 6.59 -16.47 0.73
N ASN A 36 7.18 -15.37 0.25
CA ASN A 36 7.88 -14.41 1.12
C ASN A 36 6.85 -13.48 1.78
N ILE A 37 6.25 -13.96 2.88
CA ILE A 37 5.28 -13.21 3.67
C ILE A 37 5.86 -13.02 5.08
N ARG A 38 6.21 -11.77 5.41
CA ARG A 38 6.55 -11.30 6.76
C ARG A 38 5.39 -10.48 7.33
N ALA A 39 5.31 -10.35 8.65
CA ALA A 39 4.25 -9.55 9.29
C ALA A 39 4.71 -8.96 10.63
N CYS A 40 4.19 -7.78 10.97
CA CYS A 40 4.38 -7.08 12.23
C CYS A 40 3.06 -6.43 12.71
N ASN A 41 3.10 -5.77 13.88
CA ASN A 41 1.92 -5.30 14.62
C ASN A 41 2.01 -3.83 15.08
N ASP A 42 3.01 -3.09 14.62
CA ASP A 42 3.20 -1.65 14.86
C ASP A 42 4.17 -1.03 13.83
N THR A 43 4.27 0.31 13.86
CA THR A 43 5.02 1.11 12.87
C THR A 43 6.54 0.92 12.98
N GLU A 44 7.10 0.91 14.20
CA GLU A 44 8.57 0.82 14.38
C GLU A 44 9.08 -0.52 13.87
N THR A 45 8.47 -1.63 14.28
CA THR A 45 8.84 -2.97 13.78
C THR A 45 8.63 -3.09 12.26
N CYS A 46 7.69 -2.34 11.66
CA CYS A 46 7.58 -2.29 10.20
C CYS A 46 8.80 -1.64 9.55
N LEU A 47 9.22 -0.47 10.04
CA LEU A 47 10.37 0.28 9.49
C LEU A 47 11.69 -0.48 9.69
N GLU A 48 11.92 -1.06 10.88
CA GLU A 48 13.05 -1.96 11.15
C GLU A 48 13.09 -3.12 10.14
N MET A 49 11.97 -3.83 9.96
CA MET A 49 11.88 -4.96 9.03
C MET A 49 11.99 -4.55 7.55
N MET A 50 11.67 -3.31 7.19
CA MET A 50 11.90 -2.77 5.84
C MET A 50 13.36 -2.35 5.61
N ALA A 51 14.06 -1.93 6.66
CA ALA A 51 15.47 -1.55 6.59
C ALA A 51 16.40 -2.79 6.55
N GLU A 52 16.05 -3.87 7.27
CA GLU A 52 16.78 -5.14 7.23
C GLU A 52 16.56 -5.90 5.89
N GLU A 53 15.31 -6.03 5.44
CA GLU A 53 14.95 -6.69 4.18
C GLU A 53 13.84 -5.87 3.49
N PRO A 54 14.15 -5.07 2.44
CA PRO A 54 13.14 -4.29 1.73
C PRO A 54 12.08 -5.18 1.04
N PRO A 55 10.77 -5.00 1.31
CA PRO A 55 9.70 -5.73 0.64
C PRO A 55 9.28 -5.07 -0.69
N ASP A 56 8.80 -5.86 -1.64
CA ASP A 56 8.18 -5.37 -2.88
C ASP A 56 6.86 -4.63 -2.62
N ILE A 57 6.16 -4.96 -1.54
CA ILE A 57 4.91 -4.31 -1.14
C ILE A 57 4.68 -4.38 0.39
N VAL A 58 4.26 -3.26 0.95
CA VAL A 58 3.68 -3.20 2.30
C VAL A 58 2.15 -3.25 2.17
N ILE A 59 1.52 -4.10 2.98
CA ILE A 59 0.07 -4.19 3.09
C ILE A 59 -0.32 -3.87 4.55
N THR A 60 -1.25 -2.96 4.79
CA THR A 60 -1.53 -2.45 6.14
C THR A 60 -3.01 -2.08 6.35
N ASP A 61 -3.55 -2.22 7.56
CA ASP A 61 -4.81 -1.54 7.91
C ASP A 61 -4.55 -0.04 8.16
N LEU A 62 -5.57 0.78 7.94
CA LEU A 62 -5.58 2.19 8.30
C LEU A 62 -5.52 2.41 9.83
N LEU A 63 -6.05 1.46 10.62
CA LEU A 63 -6.13 1.56 12.08
C LEU A 63 -5.64 0.26 12.74
N PHE A 64 -4.58 0.34 13.55
CA PHE A 64 -4.09 -0.77 14.39
C PHE A 64 -3.53 -0.25 15.72
N ARG A 65 -3.96 -0.82 16.85
CA ARG A 65 -3.63 -0.35 18.22
C ARG A 65 -3.89 1.15 18.43
N GLN A 66 -2.84 1.91 18.77
CA GLN A 66 -2.81 3.37 18.89
C GLN A 66 -2.09 4.04 17.70
N CYS A 67 -1.62 3.24 16.73
CA CYS A 67 -0.86 3.71 15.59
C CYS A 67 -1.81 3.97 14.41
N ASP A 68 -1.54 5.08 13.71
CA ASP A 68 -2.26 5.47 12.50
C ASP A 68 -1.55 4.83 11.30
N GLY A 69 -2.25 4.05 10.48
CA GLY A 69 -1.69 3.51 9.23
C GLY A 69 -1.26 4.62 8.26
N LEU A 70 -1.86 5.81 8.36
CA LEU A 70 -1.41 7.00 7.64
C LEU A 70 -0.05 7.49 8.14
N ASP A 71 0.31 7.28 9.41
CA ASP A 71 1.63 7.63 9.95
C ASP A 71 2.72 6.73 9.38
N LEU A 72 2.51 5.40 9.40
CA LEU A 72 3.39 4.44 8.72
C LEU A 72 3.62 4.83 7.25
N ILE A 73 2.54 5.16 6.52
CA ILE A 73 2.65 5.64 5.14
C ILE A 73 3.50 6.93 5.05
N ARG A 74 3.27 7.93 5.92
CA ARG A 74 4.05 9.18 5.93
C ARG A 74 5.53 8.92 6.20
N ARG A 75 5.88 8.05 7.15
CA ARG A 75 7.27 7.74 7.55
C ARG A 75 8.01 6.97 6.46
N ILE A 76 7.35 5.98 5.83
CA ILE A 76 7.84 5.34 4.59
C ILE A 76 8.11 6.41 3.51
N ARG A 77 7.15 7.31 3.21
CA ARG A 77 7.33 8.33 2.16
C ARG A 77 8.42 9.35 2.48
N GLN A 78 8.73 9.57 3.76
CA GLN A 78 9.87 10.38 4.20
C GLN A 78 11.22 9.67 4.05
N ALA A 79 11.24 8.33 3.91
CA ALA A 79 12.40 7.45 4.06
C ALA A 79 13.06 7.56 5.44
N GLU A 80 12.23 7.51 6.48
CA GLU A 80 12.71 7.30 7.84
C GLU A 80 13.42 5.95 7.95
N ASP A 81 14.40 5.84 8.85
CA ASP A 81 15.26 4.65 9.05
C ASP A 81 15.94 4.08 7.78
N GLY A 82 15.98 4.89 6.70
CA GLY A 82 16.56 4.52 5.41
C GLY A 82 15.65 3.69 4.50
N VAL A 83 14.39 3.44 4.87
CA VAL A 83 13.47 2.58 4.09
C VAL A 83 13.18 3.16 2.70
N ASP A 84 12.88 2.29 1.73
CA ASP A 84 12.56 2.77 0.39
C ASP A 84 11.19 3.48 0.34
N ARG A 85 11.24 4.81 0.21
CA ARG A 85 10.06 5.66 0.01
C ARG A 85 9.26 5.32 -1.25
N TYR A 86 9.80 4.58 -2.21
CA TYR A 86 9.09 4.15 -3.41
C TYR A 86 8.27 2.87 -3.20
N THR A 87 8.50 2.08 -2.14
CA THR A 87 7.78 0.82 -1.88
C THR A 87 6.26 1.01 -1.98
N PRO A 88 5.57 0.22 -2.84
CA PRO A 88 4.12 0.18 -2.91
C PRO A 88 3.48 -0.06 -1.53
N VAL A 89 2.47 0.74 -1.18
CA VAL A 89 1.66 0.51 0.02
C VAL A 89 0.20 0.30 -0.38
N LEU A 90 -0.36 -0.85 -0.05
CA LEU A 90 -1.76 -1.20 -0.23
C LEU A 90 -2.49 -1.16 1.13
N VAL A 91 -3.43 -0.24 1.28
CA VAL A 91 -4.26 -0.17 2.50
C VAL A 91 -5.41 -1.17 2.39
N ILE A 92 -5.56 -2.06 3.38
CA ILE A 92 -6.67 -3.00 3.50
C ILE A 92 -7.44 -2.67 4.78
N THR A 93 -8.60 -2.04 4.68
CA THR A 93 -9.32 -1.51 5.85
C THR A 93 -10.84 -1.66 5.76
N GLY A 94 -11.51 -1.69 6.92
CA GLY A 94 -12.97 -1.49 6.99
C GLY A 94 -13.37 -0.02 6.83
N GLN A 95 -12.43 0.91 7.03
CA GLN A 95 -12.63 2.36 6.93
C GLN A 95 -12.83 2.82 5.48
N THR A 96 -14.08 2.84 5.06
CA THR A 96 -14.51 3.05 3.66
C THR A 96 -15.21 4.40 3.44
N ASN A 97 -15.22 5.29 4.45
CA ASN A 97 -15.71 6.65 4.27
C ASN A 97 -14.75 7.48 3.40
N MET A 98 -15.26 8.55 2.79
CA MET A 98 -14.50 9.37 1.84
C MET A 98 -13.31 10.08 2.49
N SER A 99 -13.43 10.53 3.74
CA SER A 99 -12.34 11.20 4.49
C SER A 99 -11.13 10.29 4.66
N ASP A 100 -11.35 9.03 5.04
CA ASP A 100 -10.29 8.07 5.34
C ASP A 100 -9.55 7.63 4.05
N VAL A 101 -10.30 7.44 2.96
CA VAL A 101 -9.74 7.16 1.62
C VAL A 101 -8.94 8.36 1.08
N LEU A 102 -9.42 9.59 1.31
CA LEU A 102 -8.68 10.82 0.95
C LEU A 102 -7.41 10.98 1.80
N ALA A 103 -7.49 10.71 3.10
CA ALA A 103 -6.36 10.77 4.02
C ALA A 103 -5.27 9.75 3.63
N ALA A 104 -5.64 8.50 3.30
CA ALA A 104 -4.70 7.47 2.83
C ALA A 104 -3.99 7.89 1.53
N ARG A 105 -4.75 8.42 0.56
CA ARG A 105 -4.20 9.00 -0.67
C ARG A 105 -3.24 10.17 -0.39
N ASP A 106 -3.55 11.01 0.58
CA ASP A 106 -2.81 12.24 0.88
C ASP A 106 -1.58 11.99 1.76
N ALA A 107 -1.58 10.93 2.57
CA ALA A 107 -0.38 10.37 3.19
C ALA A 107 0.58 9.75 2.16
N GLY A 108 0.05 9.20 1.07
CA GLY A 108 0.83 8.66 -0.06
C GLY A 108 0.63 7.17 -0.34
N ALA A 109 -0.51 6.58 0.02
CA ALA A 109 -0.86 5.20 -0.32
C ALA A 109 -0.83 4.95 -1.84
N THR A 110 -0.42 3.74 -2.23
CA THR A 110 -0.35 3.32 -3.64
C THR A 110 -1.70 2.80 -4.13
N GLU A 111 -2.42 2.05 -3.31
CA GLU A 111 -3.85 1.77 -3.52
C GLU A 111 -4.58 1.47 -2.20
N PHE A 112 -5.90 1.29 -2.28
CA PHE A 112 -6.70 0.75 -1.18
C PHE A 112 -7.64 -0.39 -1.63
N LEU A 113 -8.05 -1.20 -0.66
CA LEU A 113 -9.03 -2.28 -0.78
C LEU A 113 -9.89 -2.34 0.50
N ALA A 114 -11.20 -2.51 0.34
CA ALA A 114 -12.11 -2.63 1.47
C ALA A 114 -12.08 -4.05 2.07
N LYS A 115 -12.11 -4.15 3.41
CA LYS A 115 -12.51 -5.38 4.11
C LYS A 115 -14.04 -5.57 3.91
N PRO A 116 -14.57 -6.79 3.69
CA PRO A 116 -13.89 -8.08 3.69
C PRO A 116 -13.11 -8.35 2.40
N VAL A 117 -11.91 -8.92 2.53
CA VAL A 117 -11.04 -9.28 1.41
C VAL A 117 -11.23 -10.74 1.02
N SER A 118 -11.24 -11.00 -0.28
CA SER A 118 -11.18 -12.32 -0.92
C SER A 118 -9.92 -12.45 -1.78
N VAL A 119 -9.53 -13.69 -2.13
CA VAL A 119 -8.40 -13.98 -3.03
C VAL A 119 -8.50 -13.18 -4.33
N GLY A 120 -9.66 -13.22 -5.01
CA GLY A 120 -9.89 -12.46 -6.25
C GLY A 120 -9.74 -10.95 -6.06
N SER A 121 -10.38 -10.38 -5.04
CA SER A 121 -10.29 -8.93 -4.79
C SER A 121 -8.88 -8.44 -4.44
N LEU A 122 -8.03 -9.31 -3.86
CA LEU A 122 -6.64 -9.01 -3.58
C LEU A 122 -5.77 -9.18 -4.84
N HIS A 123 -5.94 -10.29 -5.56
CA HIS A 123 -5.32 -10.58 -6.85
C HIS A 123 -5.53 -9.41 -7.84
N ASP A 124 -6.80 -9.05 -8.10
CA ASP A 124 -7.18 -8.03 -9.07
C ASP A 124 -6.65 -6.65 -8.66
N ARG A 125 -6.50 -6.40 -7.35
CA ARG A 125 -5.89 -5.18 -6.84
C ARG A 125 -4.36 -5.16 -7.02
N LEU A 126 -3.67 -6.27 -6.81
CA LEU A 126 -2.24 -6.39 -7.07
C LEU A 126 -1.96 -6.24 -8.58
N VAL A 127 -2.71 -6.94 -9.43
CA VAL A 127 -2.65 -6.80 -10.90
C VAL A 127 -2.88 -5.34 -11.31
N TRP A 128 -3.94 -4.70 -10.81
CA TRP A 128 -4.21 -3.29 -11.09
C TRP A 128 -3.05 -2.36 -10.74
N MET A 129 -2.35 -2.59 -9.62
CA MET A 129 -1.19 -1.80 -9.21
C MET A 129 0.01 -1.96 -10.15
N VAL A 130 0.16 -3.12 -10.80
CA VAL A 130 1.21 -3.39 -11.80
C VAL A 130 0.83 -2.81 -13.17
N GLU A 131 -0.42 -2.95 -13.60
CA GLU A 131 -0.89 -2.44 -14.91
C GLU A 131 -1.10 -0.92 -14.94
N ASN A 132 -1.35 -0.28 -13.80
CA ASN A 132 -1.68 1.14 -13.69
C ASN A 132 -0.68 1.91 -12.78
N PRO A 133 0.63 1.89 -13.07
CA PRO A 133 1.63 2.55 -12.23
C PRO A 133 1.43 4.07 -12.23
N ARG A 134 1.14 4.64 -11.06
CA ARG A 134 0.97 6.09 -10.90
C ARG A 134 2.33 6.79 -10.76
N PRO A 135 2.62 7.88 -11.50
CA PRO A 135 3.88 8.61 -11.39
C PRO A 135 4.18 9.03 -9.95
N PHE A 136 5.41 8.80 -9.48
CA PHE A 136 5.79 9.16 -8.11
C PHE A 136 6.23 10.62 -8.04
N ILE A 137 5.47 11.43 -7.30
CA ILE A 137 5.66 12.87 -7.17
C ILE A 137 6.49 13.17 -5.92
N LYS A 138 7.43 14.13 -6.04
CA LYS A 138 8.13 14.76 -4.91
C LYS A 138 7.91 16.27 -5.00
N ALA A 139 7.26 16.84 -4.00
CA ALA A 139 6.98 18.28 -3.87
C ALA A 139 7.09 18.71 -2.40
N SER A 140 7.19 20.02 -2.16
CA SER A 140 7.44 20.61 -0.82
C SER A 140 6.40 20.31 0.26
N GLY A 141 5.26 19.71 -0.09
CA GLY A 141 4.24 19.23 0.86
C GLY A 141 3.58 17.91 0.45
N PHE A 142 4.20 17.11 -0.43
CA PHE A 142 3.71 15.77 -0.79
C PHE A 142 4.82 14.91 -1.40
N VAL A 143 4.95 13.68 -0.90
CA VAL A 143 5.84 12.65 -1.45
C VAL A 143 5.04 11.36 -1.61
N GLY A 144 4.87 10.89 -2.84
CA GLY A 144 4.09 9.67 -3.11
C GLY A 144 3.50 9.60 -4.52
N PRO A 145 2.74 8.53 -4.83
CA PRO A 145 2.14 8.35 -6.15
C PRO A 145 1.05 9.39 -6.45
N ASP A 146 1.00 9.92 -7.68
CA ASP A 146 0.17 11.05 -8.09
C ASP A 146 -1.31 10.88 -7.69
N ARG A 147 -1.80 11.82 -6.89
CA ARG A 147 -3.14 11.82 -6.29
C ARG A 147 -4.27 11.97 -7.32
N ARG A 148 -3.95 12.38 -8.55
CA ARG A 148 -4.89 12.57 -9.66
C ARG A 148 -5.23 11.22 -10.33
N ARG A 149 -6.21 10.50 -9.76
CA ARG A 149 -6.72 9.22 -10.30
C ARG A 149 -7.37 9.30 -11.69
N ALA A 150 -7.61 10.50 -12.23
CA ALA A 150 -8.16 10.69 -13.56
C ALA A 150 -7.42 11.83 -14.29
N MET A 151 -7.04 11.60 -15.55
CA MET A 151 -6.55 12.67 -16.44
C MET A 151 -7.71 13.54 -16.96
N ARG A 152 -8.41 14.22 -16.05
CA ARG A 152 -9.00 15.52 -16.40
C ARG A 152 -7.83 16.46 -16.62
N GLY A 153 -7.55 16.79 -17.87
CA GLY A 153 -6.49 17.73 -18.22
C GLY A 153 -6.73 19.06 -17.51
N TYR A 154 -5.67 19.76 -17.13
CA TYR A 154 -5.82 21.09 -16.55
C TYR A 154 -6.38 22.04 -17.61
N GLU A 155 -7.54 22.64 -17.32
CA GLU A 155 -8.26 23.60 -18.19
C GLU A 155 -8.10 25.06 -17.73
N GLY A 156 -7.35 25.29 -16.65
CA GLY A 156 -7.01 26.64 -16.20
C GLY A 156 -5.98 27.33 -17.11
N MET A 157 -5.85 28.65 -16.97
CA MET A 157 -5.08 29.49 -17.91
C MET A 157 -3.57 29.19 -17.96
N GLU A 158 -3.00 28.54 -16.94
CA GLU A 158 -1.59 28.10 -16.94
C GLU A 158 -1.33 26.77 -17.69
N ARG A 159 -2.32 26.21 -18.39
CA ARG A 159 -2.09 25.07 -19.27
C ARG A 159 -1.12 25.49 -20.39
N ARG A 160 0.11 24.97 -20.35
CA ARG A 160 1.07 25.10 -21.46
C ARG A 160 0.42 24.58 -22.75
N LYS A 161 0.54 25.40 -23.81
CA LYS A 161 0.18 25.06 -25.19
C LYS A 161 1.35 24.40 -25.88
#